data_AF-Q981Y1-F1
#
_entry.id   AF-Q981Y1-F1
#
_cell.length_a   1.000
_cell.length_b   1.000
_cell.length_c   1.000
_cell.angle_alpha   90.00
_cell.angle_beta   90.00
_cell.angle_gamma   90.00
#
_symmetry.space_group_name_H-M   'P 1'
#
loop_
_entity.id
_entity.type
_entity.pdbx_description
1 polymer ?
#
loop_
_entity_poly.entity_id
_entity_poly.type
_entity_poly.pdbx_seq_one_letter_code
_entity_poly.pdbx_strand_id
1 'polypeptide(L)' 'MMTRFTLTDLGNKSGEVVEAAYRGPVEITKRGTRKFVLLTAEHFDRLSERNAQRRIVSKTSRELSVMKFSLA' A
#
# COMPACT_ATOMS: atom_id res chain seq x y z
N MET A 1 -3.07 -16.40 0.13
CA MET A 1 -3.25 -15.85 1.49
C MET A 1 -2.04 -14.98 1.80
N MET A 2 -2.18 -13.80 2.43
CA MET A 2 -1.02 -12.96 2.77
C MET A 2 -0.24 -13.57 3.94
N THR A 3 1.08 -13.69 3.79
CA THR A 3 1.95 -14.20 4.84
C THR A 3 2.08 -13.17 5.96
N ARG A 4 2.15 -13.64 7.21
CA ARG A 4 2.15 -12.78 8.40
C ARG A 4 3.27 -13.18 9.35
N PHE A 5 3.99 -12.18 9.82
CA PHE A 5 5.04 -12.30 10.82
C PHE A 5 4.81 -11.33 11.97
N THR A 6 5.41 -11.63 13.12
CA THR A 6 5.49 -10.68 14.22
C THR A 6 6.71 -9.76 14.07
N LEU A 7 6.73 -8.66 14.80
CA LEU A 7 7.89 -7.78 14.86
C LEU A 7 9.13 -8.51 15.42
N THR A 8 8.93 -9.48 16.31
CA THR A 8 9.99 -10.33 16.84
C THR A 8 10.53 -11.27 15.76
N ASP A 9 9.66 -11.87 14.94
CA ASP A 9 10.09 -12.71 13.81
C ASP A 9 10.90 -11.92 12.79
N LEU A 10 10.53 -10.66 12.51
CA LEU A 10 11.30 -9.80 11.63
C LEU A 10 12.74 -9.58 12.14
N GLY A 11 12.93 -9.41 13.46
CA GLY A 11 14.26 -9.26 14.04
C GLY A 11 15.08 -10.55 14.03
N ASN A 12 14.44 -11.70 14.26
CA ASN A 12 15.12 -12.98 14.42
C ASN A 12 15.29 -13.77 13.10
N LYS A 13 14.42 -13.53 12.13
CA LYS A 13 14.31 -14.30 10.87
C LYS A 13 14.19 -13.37 9.66
N SER A 14 14.95 -12.28 9.68
CA SER A 14 14.88 -11.24 8.64
C SER A 14 15.00 -11.81 7.22
N GLY A 15 15.88 -12.81 7.01
CA GLY A 15 16.02 -13.50 5.73
C GLY A 15 14.74 -14.18 5.22
N GLU A 16 14.08 -14.99 6.06
CA GLU A 16 12.81 -15.64 5.71
C GLU A 16 11.70 -14.63 5.42
N VAL A 17 11.65 -13.54 6.19
CA VAL A 17 10.64 -12.48 6.01
C VAL A 17 10.86 -11.73 4.69
N VAL A 18 12.11 -11.46 4.33
CA VAL A 18 12.48 -10.83 3.04
C VAL A 18 12.17 -11.77 1.86
N GLU A 19 12.50 -13.05 1.96
CA GLU A 19 12.16 -14.05 0.94
C GLU A 19 10.65 -14.15 0.73
N ALA A 20 9.87 -14.10 1.81
CA ALA A 20 8.42 -14.04 1.71
C ALA A 20 7.94 -12.76 1.02
N ALA A 21 8.58 -11.61 1.28
CA ALA A 21 8.23 -10.32 0.67
C ALA A 21 8.51 -10.26 -0.84
N TYR A 22 9.49 -11.01 -1.33
CA TYR A 22 9.71 -11.18 -2.77
C TYR A 22 8.58 -11.94 -3.47
N ARG A 23 7.93 -12.88 -2.75
CA ARG A 23 6.79 -13.65 -3.28
C ARG A 23 5.48 -12.87 -3.24
N GLY A 24 5.37 -11.89 -2.36
CA GLY A 24 4.22 -11.00 -2.27
C GLY A 24 4.19 -10.19 -0.96
N PRO A 25 3.19 -9.30 -0.80
CA PRO A 25 3.09 -8.47 0.39
C PRO A 25 2.96 -9.28 1.68
N VAL A 26 3.73 -8.90 2.70
CA VAL A 26 3.81 -9.56 3.99
C VAL A 26 3.34 -8.64 5.10
N GLU A 27 2.52 -9.11 6.02
CA GLU A 27 2.09 -8.34 7.19
C GLU A 27 3.07 -8.49 8.35
N ILE A 28 3.47 -7.36 8.95
CA ILE A 28 4.23 -7.33 10.20
C ILE A 28 3.33 -6.83 11.32
N THR A 29 3.26 -7.63 12.37
CA THR A 29 2.32 -7.39 13.48
C THR A 29 3.02 -7.28 14.83
N LYS A 30 2.43 -6.50 15.73
CA LYS A 30 2.92 -6.34 17.10
C LYS A 30 1.75 -6.55 18.04
N ARG A 31 1.89 -7.52 18.96
CA ARG A 31 0.84 -7.89 19.92
C ARG A 31 -0.51 -8.17 19.25
N GLY A 32 -0.49 -8.92 18.14
CA GLY A 32 -1.69 -9.28 17.37
C GLY A 32 -2.25 -8.19 16.45
N THR A 33 -1.80 -6.93 16.56
CA THR A 33 -2.25 -5.84 15.68
C THR A 33 -1.34 -5.69 14.47
N ARG A 34 -1.92 -5.52 13.28
CA ARG A 34 -1.19 -5.18 12.06
C ARG A 34 -0.58 -3.79 12.19
N LYS A 35 0.73 -3.66 11.95
CA LYS A 35 1.45 -2.38 12.06
C LYS A 35 2.07 -1.95 10.74
N PHE A 36 2.67 -2.89 10.03
CA PHE A 36 3.35 -2.61 8.76
C PHE A 36 3.02 -3.68 7.73
N VAL A 37 3.25 -3.34 6.47
CA VAL A 37 3.29 -4.28 5.36
C VAL A 37 4.66 -4.15 4.72
N LEU A 38 5.34 -5.27 4.53
CA LEU A 38 6.59 -5.33 3.79
C LEU A 38 6.30 -5.77 2.35
N LEU A 39 6.87 -5.06 1.41
CA LEU A 39 6.81 -5.31 -0.03
C LEU A 39 8.09 -4.78 -0.66
N THR A 40 8.40 -5.21 -1.87
CA THR A 40 9.53 -4.65 -2.61
C THR A 40 9.30 -3.18 -2.96
N ALA A 41 10.38 -2.41 -3.11
CA ALA A 41 10.31 -1.01 -3.51
C ALA A 41 9.54 -0.85 -4.83
N GLU A 42 9.84 -1.68 -5.83
CA GLU A 42 9.14 -1.68 -7.11
C GLU A 42 7.62 -1.89 -6.98
N HIS A 43 7.17 -2.75 -6.06
CA HIS A 43 5.75 -2.94 -5.82
C HIS A 43 5.12 -1.73 -5.14
N PHE A 44 5.88 -1.05 -4.27
CA PHE A 44 5.45 0.17 -3.59
C PHE A 44 5.34 1.33 -4.58
N ASP A 45 6.30 1.48 -5.48
CA ASP A 45 6.29 2.52 -6.52
C ASP A 45 5.07 2.36 -7.43
N ARG A 46 4.81 1.13 -7.90
CA ARG A 46 3.59 0.80 -8.68
C ARG A 46 2.28 1.09 -7.93
N LEU A 47 2.24 0.91 -6.61
CA LEU A 47 1.06 1.27 -5.80
C LEU A 47 0.92 2.79 -5.67
N SER A 48 2.03 3.49 -5.48
CA SER A 48 2.08 4.94 -5.32
C SER A 48 1.66 5.66 -6.60
N GLU A 49 2.14 5.22 -7.76
CA GLU A 49 1.74 5.74 -9.07
C GLU A 49 0.24 5.56 -9.34
N ARG A 50 -0.29 4.36 -9.08
CA ARG A 50 -1.72 4.07 -9.22
C ARG A 50 -2.58 4.97 -8.33
N ASN A 51 -2.13 5.25 -7.10
CA ASN A 51 -2.82 6.16 -6.20
C ASN A 51 -2.73 7.62 -6.65
N ALA A 52 -1.58 8.05 -7.18
CA ALA A 52 -1.44 9.37 -7.79
C ALA A 52 -2.42 9.56 -8.96
N GLN A 53 -2.52 8.57 -9.84
CA GLN A 53 -3.44 8.59 -10.98
C GLN A 53 -4.91 8.69 -10.54
N ARG A 54 -5.32 7.90 -9.53
CA ARG A 54 -6.69 7.98 -8.97
C ARG A 54 -7.01 9.35 -8.39
N ARG A 55 -6.03 10.01 -7.77
CA ARG A 55 -6.19 11.35 -7.20
C ARG A 55 -6.32 12.45 -8.28
N ILE A 56 -5.65 12.29 -9.42
CA ILE A 56 -5.78 13.22 -10.54
C ILE A 56 -7.19 13.10 -11.14
N VAL A 57 -7.64 11.88 -11.42
CA VAL A 57 -9.00 11.63 -11.96
C VAL A 57 -10.07 12.21 -11.04
N SER A 58 -9.96 12.01 -9.72
CA SER A 58 -10.97 12.52 -8.79
C SER A 58 -10.99 14.04 -8.65
N LYS A 59 -9.85 14.72 -8.82
CA LYS A 59 -9.79 16.20 -8.85
C LYS A 59 -10.45 16.76 -10.10
N THR A 60 -10.11 16.23 -11.28
CA THR A 60 -10.67 16.68 -12.55
C THR A 60 -12.20 16.48 -12.60
N SER A 61 -12.71 15.36 -12.07
CA SER A 61 -14.16 15.13 -12.01
C SER A 61 -14.90 16.09 -11.07
N ARG A 62 -14.31 16.51 -9.95
CA ARG A 62 -14.90 17.52 -9.06
C ARG A 62 -14.95 18.90 -9.73
N GLU A 63 -13.87 19.29 -10.39
CA GLU A 63 -13.76 20.60 -11.04
C GLU A 63 -14.77 20.74 -12.19
N LEU A 64 -14.90 19.70 -13.02
CA LEU A 64 -15.93 19.63 -14.07
C LEU A 64 -17.36 19.64 -13.51
N SER A 65 -17.58 19.04 -12.34
CA SER A 65 -18.89 19.07 -11.68
C SER A 65 -19.23 20.48 -11.15
N VAL A 66 -18.26 21.20 -10.58
CA VAL A 66 -18.45 22.56 -10.08
C VAL A 66 -18.72 23.53 -11.22
N MET A 67 -17.99 23.42 -12.33
CA MET A 67 -18.22 24.27 -13.51
C MET A 67 -19.61 24.07 -14.11
N LYS A 68 -20.10 22.83 -14.20
CA LYS A 68 -21.45 22.54 -14.72
C LYS A 68 -22.57 23.07 -13.81
N PHE A 69 -22.35 23.11 -12.49
CA PHE A 69 -23.31 23.68 -11.53
C PHE A 69 -23.29 25.21 -11.50
N SER A 70 -22.16 25.86 -11.82
CA SER A 70 -22.07 27.34 -11.87
C SER A 70 -22.65 27.96 -13.14
N LEU A 71 -22.97 27.13 -14.15
CA LEU A 71 -23.53 27.54 -15.44
C LEU A 71 -25.04 27.28 -15.56
N ALA A 72 -25.69 26.82 -14.48
CA ALA A 72 -27.14 26.60 -14.37
C ALA A 72 -27.77 27.65 -13.45
#